data_AF-A0A494XKF4-F1
#
_entry.id   AF-A0A494XKF4-F1
#
_cell.length_a   1.000
_cell.length_b   1.000
_cell.length_c   1.000
_cell.angle_alpha   90.00
_cell.angle_beta   90.00
_cell.angle_gamma   90.00
#
_symmetry.space_group_name_H-M   'P 1'
#
loop_
_entity.id
_entity.type
_entity.pdbx_description
1 polymer ?
#
loop_
_entity_poly.entity_id
_entity_poly.type
_entity_poly.pdbx_seq_one_letter_code
_entity_poly.pdbx_strand_id
1 'polypeptide(L)'
;MPRTDADELERRLANRPFRQRRFSPTLMDAVERELQAPVDAPRRNRKFSRHAYLVSFALIVIALVSGAFFYCNVVRKEPLSAAIDPTEQQIVKNQYKLVVPRDWDASLGNDTTFYRNGTEIGGVDIVTYYPDQPISALYPNHHEVVENGMLDNLAAPTVIRTRMILTSPAAAEVQTSEEQLHYYFLMPESKIAYDLYFKTASVDDDTAQRIAESFEISVEDKASPEESQTPESTETPKPPESDKSQSQPLWEEIDRNGALTQYPVGEQLDALTYEQVMEGLSEPKPRVRWYSAYRIVEYDNVDRHEAIISALNRSVDDPEELVANAARFALSVMEGKYEEAEGSLKSPDGKAYAFVKYREAKFNDGKIWLAKNGRATTVYTPDIGGILDLGWSPDSQWLFARYAVQTASWIVLANAKTGEIRDKFDLVQRIIGDPANGYAVDPAKAPRFDPGEQLVDWSPNSKKFLFRYSFADENFMPYEGFGVYDLVNNKIEKVYMLPANESAGGIDSRPEGFSWN
;
A
#
# COMPACT_ATOMS: atom_id res chain seq x y z
N MET A 1 -13.09 51.58 26.16
CA MET A 1 -12.67 50.23 25.73
C MET A 1 -11.82 50.40 24.48
N PRO A 2 -10.54 49.99 24.50
CA PRO A 2 -9.65 50.16 23.36
C PRO A 2 -9.97 49.10 22.29
N ARG A 3 -9.96 49.52 21.02
CA ARG A 3 -10.09 48.65 19.86
C ARG A 3 -8.75 47.92 19.64
N THR A 4 -8.81 46.63 19.39
CA THR A 4 -7.67 45.73 19.20
C THR A 4 -7.08 45.86 17.78
N ASP A 5 -5.76 45.76 17.68
CA ASP A 5 -4.93 45.92 16.47
C ASP A 5 -5.26 44.98 15.28
N ALA A 6 -6.18 44.02 15.45
CA ALA A 6 -6.56 43.06 14.41
C ALA A 6 -7.36 43.72 13.25
N ASP A 7 -8.26 44.66 13.56
CA ASP A 7 -9.10 45.31 12.54
C ASP A 7 -8.31 46.26 11.63
N GLU A 8 -7.17 46.78 12.11
CA GLU A 8 -6.29 47.65 11.33
C GLU A 8 -5.37 46.85 10.38
N LEU A 9 -5.05 45.60 10.75
CA LEU A 9 -4.24 44.70 9.92
C LEU A 9 -5.03 44.18 8.71
N GLU A 10 -6.31 43.82 8.87
CA GLU A 10 -7.16 43.38 7.76
C GLU A 10 -7.40 44.49 6.73
N ARG A 11 -7.56 45.75 7.16
CA ARG A 11 -7.66 46.90 6.24
C ARG A 11 -6.39 47.16 5.43
N ARG A 12 -5.22 46.81 5.97
CA ARG A 12 -3.93 46.98 5.28
C ARG A 12 -3.67 45.90 4.25
N LEU A 13 -4.26 44.71 4.42
CA LEU A 13 -4.12 43.59 3.48
C LEU A 13 -5.09 43.68 2.30
N ALA A 14 -6.27 44.28 2.48
CA ALA A 14 -7.29 44.40 1.43
C ALA A 14 -6.96 45.37 0.27
N ASN A 15 -5.88 46.16 0.34
CA ASN A 15 -5.63 47.29 -0.58
C ASN A 15 -4.26 47.31 -1.28
N ARG A 16 -3.60 46.16 -1.54
CA ARG A 16 -2.36 46.13 -2.33
C ARG A 16 -2.59 45.66 -3.78
N PRO A 17 -2.27 46.49 -4.80
CA PRO A 17 -2.31 46.06 -6.19
C PRO A 17 -1.11 45.17 -6.57
N PHE A 18 -1.41 44.11 -7.33
CA PHE A 18 -0.48 43.13 -7.91
C PHE A 18 0.59 43.83 -8.79
N ARG A 19 1.88 43.63 -8.47
CA ARG A 19 3.01 43.98 -9.36
C ARG A 19 3.46 42.74 -10.14
N GLN A 20 3.25 42.78 -11.46
CA GLN A 20 3.88 41.89 -12.43
C GLN A 20 5.41 42.05 -12.42
N ARG A 21 6.16 40.93 -12.34
CA ARG A 21 7.59 40.89 -12.68
C ARG A 21 7.72 40.51 -14.15
N ARG A 22 8.39 41.36 -14.93
CA ARG A 22 8.69 41.18 -16.35
C ARG A 22 9.89 40.22 -16.52
N PHE A 23 9.76 39.24 -17.40
CA PHE A 23 10.90 38.61 -18.09
C PHE A 23 11.20 39.41 -19.38
N SER A 24 12.48 39.57 -19.73
CA SER A 24 12.90 40.39 -20.88
C SER A 24 12.66 39.66 -22.22
N PRO A 25 12.05 40.32 -23.23
CA PRO A 25 11.87 39.76 -24.57
C PRO A 25 13.07 40.13 -25.44
N THR A 26 14.03 39.24 -25.62
CA THR A 26 15.15 39.49 -26.55
C THR A 26 15.53 38.30 -27.43
N LEU A 27 15.15 37.06 -27.09
CA LEU A 27 15.49 35.90 -27.90
C LEU A 27 14.39 35.53 -28.92
N MET A 28 13.12 35.51 -28.48
CA MET A 28 12.00 35.13 -29.37
C MET A 28 11.75 36.20 -30.44
N ASP A 29 11.90 37.48 -30.10
CA ASP A 29 11.79 38.60 -31.03
C ASP A 29 12.90 38.61 -32.10
N ALA A 30 14.04 37.95 -31.85
CA ALA A 30 15.11 37.80 -32.84
C ALA A 30 14.77 36.67 -33.83
N VAL A 31 14.25 35.55 -33.32
CA VAL A 31 13.83 34.40 -34.14
C VAL A 31 12.64 34.76 -35.04
N GLU A 32 11.67 35.50 -34.50
CA GLU A 32 10.48 35.90 -35.26
C GLU A 32 10.80 36.93 -36.35
N ARG A 33 11.80 37.80 -36.12
CA ARG A 33 12.28 38.77 -37.11
C ARG A 33 13.06 38.11 -38.26
N GLU A 34 13.78 37.02 -37.98
CA GLU A 34 14.47 36.22 -38.99
C GLU A 34 13.48 35.44 -39.87
N LEU A 35 12.39 34.93 -39.26
CA LEU A 35 11.34 34.19 -39.96
C LEU A 35 10.45 35.07 -40.85
N GLN A 36 10.36 36.37 -40.58
CA GLN A 36 9.57 37.33 -41.35
C GLN A 36 10.36 38.05 -42.46
N ALA A 37 11.64 37.72 -42.67
CA ALA A 37 12.43 38.35 -43.73
C ALA A 37 11.90 37.96 -45.14
N PRO A 38 11.59 38.94 -46.02
CA PRO A 38 11.00 38.67 -47.34
C PRO A 38 11.94 37.92 -48.29
N VAL A 39 11.36 37.00 -49.06
CA VAL A 39 12.02 35.96 -49.88
C VAL A 39 12.72 36.48 -51.17
N ASP A 40 12.68 37.78 -51.45
CA ASP A 40 13.12 38.33 -52.75
C ASP A 40 14.53 38.94 -52.77
N ALA A 41 15.49 38.29 -52.11
CA ALA A 41 16.91 38.63 -52.28
C ALA A 41 17.50 37.92 -53.52
N PRO A 42 18.25 38.61 -54.40
CA PRO A 42 18.72 38.06 -55.67
C PRO A 42 19.69 36.89 -55.49
N ARG A 43 19.38 35.77 -56.16
CA ARG A 43 20.17 34.53 -56.21
C ARG A 43 21.56 34.78 -56.84
N ARG A 44 22.57 35.05 -56.01
CA ARG A 44 23.98 34.93 -56.40
C ARG A 44 24.71 33.92 -55.50
N ASN A 45 25.29 32.89 -56.13
CA ASN A 45 26.22 31.88 -55.58
C ASN A 45 25.68 30.84 -54.59
N ARG A 46 24.79 29.94 -55.07
CA ARG A 46 24.35 28.72 -54.34
C ARG A 46 25.38 27.59 -54.19
N LYS A 47 26.56 27.64 -54.84
CA LYS A 47 27.56 26.57 -54.71
C LYS A 47 28.44 26.68 -53.45
N PHE A 48 28.61 27.89 -52.90
CA PHE A 48 29.39 28.08 -51.67
C PHE A 48 28.57 27.76 -50.40
N SER A 49 27.24 27.87 -50.43
CA SER A 49 26.45 27.65 -49.21
C SER A 49 26.35 26.18 -48.82
N ARG A 50 26.29 25.22 -49.76
CA ARG A 50 26.13 23.81 -49.40
C ARG A 50 27.30 23.24 -48.60
N HIS A 51 28.53 23.65 -48.89
CA HIS A 51 29.70 23.21 -48.13
C HIS A 51 29.76 23.88 -46.75
N ALA A 52 29.42 25.18 -46.67
CA ALA A 52 29.33 25.87 -45.39
C ALA A 52 28.23 25.26 -44.50
N TYR A 53 27.06 24.93 -45.06
CA TYR A 53 25.97 24.28 -44.33
C TYR A 53 26.35 22.86 -43.86
N LEU A 54 27.03 22.07 -44.70
CA LEU A 54 27.48 20.73 -44.30
C LEU A 54 28.53 20.78 -43.18
N VAL A 55 29.47 21.72 -43.25
CA VAL A 55 30.48 21.90 -42.21
C VAL A 55 29.86 22.42 -40.91
N SER A 56 28.96 23.41 -40.98
CA SER A 56 28.26 23.91 -39.79
C SER A 56 27.36 22.84 -39.16
N PHE A 57 26.67 22.04 -39.97
CA PHE A 57 25.83 20.94 -39.48
C PHE A 57 26.69 19.85 -38.82
N ALA A 58 27.80 19.46 -39.42
CA ALA A 58 28.73 18.49 -38.83
C ALA A 58 29.30 18.99 -37.49
N LEU A 59 29.67 20.28 -37.39
CA LEU A 59 30.18 20.86 -36.14
C LEU A 59 29.11 20.93 -35.06
N ILE A 60 27.85 21.20 -35.41
CA ILE A 60 26.72 21.17 -34.45
C ILE A 60 26.48 19.74 -33.96
N VAL A 61 26.49 18.75 -34.85
CA VAL A 61 26.34 17.34 -34.45
C VAL A 61 27.50 16.89 -33.57
N ILE A 62 28.74 17.26 -33.89
CA ILE A 62 29.90 16.96 -33.04
C ILE A 62 29.77 17.64 -31.68
N ALA A 63 29.34 18.90 -31.61
CA ALA A 63 29.14 19.61 -30.35
C ALA A 63 28.00 18.98 -29.52
N LEU A 64 26.91 18.54 -30.15
CA LEU A 64 25.80 17.87 -29.46
C LEU A 64 26.19 16.47 -28.98
N VAL A 65 26.92 15.70 -29.78
CA VAL A 65 27.41 14.37 -29.38
C VAL A 65 28.48 14.50 -28.31
N SER A 66 29.40 15.46 -28.42
CA SER A 66 30.43 15.72 -27.40
C SER A 66 29.81 16.26 -26.12
N GLY A 67 28.79 17.13 -26.22
CA GLY A 67 28.01 17.64 -25.09
C GLY A 67 27.21 16.53 -24.40
N ALA A 68 26.58 15.63 -25.15
CA ALA A 68 25.91 14.46 -24.60
C ALA A 68 26.90 13.48 -23.97
N PHE A 69 28.07 13.26 -24.57
CA PHE A 69 29.11 12.40 -24.01
C PHE A 69 29.74 13.02 -22.75
N PHE A 70 29.95 14.33 -22.72
CA PHE A 70 30.43 15.04 -21.53
C PHE A 70 29.36 15.08 -20.44
N TYR A 71 28.09 15.29 -20.79
CA TYR A 71 26.97 15.22 -19.85
C TYR A 71 26.80 13.80 -19.28
N CYS A 72 26.87 12.77 -20.12
CA CYS A 72 26.81 11.37 -19.67
C CYS A 72 28.01 10.96 -18.80
N ASN A 73 29.21 11.52 -19.01
CA ASN A 73 30.39 11.18 -18.21
C ASN A 73 30.61 12.09 -16.99
N VAL A 74 30.06 13.31 -16.97
CA VAL A 74 30.17 14.24 -15.82
C VAL A 74 28.97 14.12 -14.88
N VAL A 75 27.80 13.69 -15.37
CA VAL A 75 26.57 13.52 -14.55
C VAL A 75 26.36 12.08 -14.09
N ARG A 76 26.95 11.08 -14.76
CA ARG A 76 27.17 9.79 -14.08
C ARG A 76 28.32 9.96 -13.11
N LYS A 77 28.01 10.43 -11.90
CA LYS A 77 28.74 9.94 -10.72
C LYS A 77 28.61 8.43 -10.81
N GLU A 78 29.66 7.72 -11.24
CA GLU A 78 29.74 6.31 -10.93
C GLU A 78 29.51 6.21 -9.42
N PRO A 79 28.67 5.28 -8.93
CA PRO A 79 28.66 4.99 -7.51
C PRO A 79 30.05 4.45 -7.24
N LEU A 80 30.97 5.34 -6.85
CA LEU A 80 32.10 4.94 -6.07
C LEU A 80 31.45 4.12 -4.96
N SER A 81 31.71 2.81 -4.98
CA SER A 81 31.82 2.05 -3.75
C SER A 81 32.96 2.70 -2.96
N ALA A 82 32.71 3.94 -2.49
CA ALA A 82 33.50 4.57 -1.50
C ALA A 82 33.39 3.61 -0.33
N ALA A 83 34.53 3.10 0.12
CA ALA A 83 34.56 2.33 1.35
C ALA A 83 33.78 3.15 2.39
N ILE A 84 32.72 2.55 2.94
CA ILE A 84 31.94 3.16 4.02
C ILE A 84 32.94 3.59 5.08
N ASP A 85 32.81 4.82 5.58
CA ASP A 85 33.67 5.33 6.64
C ASP A 85 33.64 4.31 7.80
N PRO A 86 34.78 3.90 8.38
CA PRO A 86 34.80 2.92 9.46
C PRO A 86 33.94 3.31 10.68
N THR A 87 33.59 4.60 10.81
CA THR A 87 32.67 5.16 11.83
C THR A 87 31.19 5.08 11.44
N GLU A 88 30.86 4.55 10.27
CA GLU A 88 29.52 4.41 9.74
C GLU A 88 29.16 2.93 9.53
N GLN A 89 27.87 2.66 9.39
CA GLN A 89 27.32 1.36 9.04
C GLN A 89 26.16 1.54 8.06
N GLN A 90 25.95 0.55 7.21
CA GLN A 90 24.84 0.54 6.28
C GLN A 90 23.67 -0.24 6.84
N ILE A 91 22.49 0.36 6.82
CA ILE A 91 21.22 -0.30 7.08
C ILE A 91 20.61 -0.65 5.73
N VAL A 92 20.28 -1.93 5.53
CA VAL A 92 19.67 -2.44 4.29
C VAL A 92 18.34 -3.09 4.64
N LYS A 93 17.27 -2.61 4.00
CA LYS A 93 15.94 -3.19 3.99
C LYS A 93 15.54 -3.47 2.53
N ASN A 94 14.57 -4.35 2.31
CA ASN A 94 14.16 -4.70 0.94
C ASN A 94 13.77 -3.46 0.11
N GLN A 95 13.17 -2.45 0.75
CA GLN A 95 12.68 -1.25 0.08
C GLN A 95 13.68 -0.09 0.00
N TYR A 96 14.71 -0.05 0.86
CA TYR A 96 15.66 1.05 0.91
C TYR A 96 16.96 0.66 1.60
N LYS A 97 17.98 1.48 1.42
CA LYS A 97 19.21 1.44 2.21
C LYS A 97 19.63 2.85 2.59
N LEU A 98 20.31 2.97 3.72
CA LEU A 98 20.90 4.22 4.17
C LEU A 98 22.17 3.95 4.99
N VAL A 99 22.95 4.99 5.24
CA VAL A 99 24.15 4.93 6.07
C VAL A 99 23.92 5.74 7.34
N VAL A 100 24.20 5.13 8.49
CA VAL A 100 24.09 5.76 9.81
C VAL A 100 25.41 5.64 10.57
N PRO A 101 25.65 6.45 11.61
CA PRO A 101 26.79 6.26 12.49
C PRO A 101 26.82 4.86 13.12
N ARG A 102 28.02 4.32 13.28
CA ARG A 102 28.25 2.95 13.74
C ARG A 102 27.95 2.72 15.22
N ASP A 103 27.88 3.79 16.01
CA ASP A 103 27.48 3.77 17.42
C ASP A 103 25.96 3.76 17.62
N TRP A 104 25.18 3.72 16.53
CA TRP A 104 23.73 3.59 16.59
C TRP A 104 23.34 2.11 16.50
N ASP A 105 22.29 1.74 17.20
CA ASP A 105 21.60 0.46 16.98
C ASP A 105 20.37 0.72 16.11
N ALA A 106 19.96 -0.28 15.31
CA ALA A 106 18.74 -0.22 14.51
C ALA A 106 17.86 -1.44 14.79
N SER A 107 16.58 -1.19 15.09
CA SER A 107 15.54 -2.23 15.13
C SER A 107 14.82 -2.26 13.80
N LEU A 108 14.88 -3.39 13.09
CA LEU A 108 14.31 -3.56 11.75
C LEU A 108 12.95 -4.26 11.85
N GLY A 109 11.89 -3.50 12.11
CA GLY A 109 10.50 -3.95 12.04
C GLY A 109 9.81 -3.45 10.76
N ASN A 110 8.51 -3.16 10.84
CA ASN A 110 7.75 -2.52 9.75
C ASN A 110 8.29 -1.14 9.47
N ASP A 111 8.59 -0.43 10.55
CA ASP A 111 9.38 0.78 10.58
C ASP A 111 10.79 0.45 11.07
N THR A 112 11.75 1.31 10.77
CA THR A 112 13.10 1.21 11.33
C THR A 112 13.24 2.21 12.45
N THR A 113 13.64 1.77 13.64
CA THR A 113 13.88 2.66 14.78
C THR A 113 15.37 2.71 15.10
N PHE A 114 15.92 3.92 15.23
CA PHE A 114 17.32 4.16 15.57
C PHE A 114 17.47 4.43 17.06
N TYR A 115 18.47 3.80 17.67
CA TYR A 115 18.82 3.99 19.07
C TYR A 115 20.28 4.42 19.22
N ARG A 116 20.57 5.21 20.25
CA ARG A 116 21.93 5.46 20.72
C ARG A 116 21.96 5.26 22.22
N ASN A 117 22.80 4.33 22.70
CA ASN A 117 22.85 3.92 24.11
C ASN A 117 21.46 3.52 24.68
N GLY A 118 20.67 2.78 23.89
CA GLY A 118 19.32 2.33 24.26
C GLY A 118 18.24 3.41 24.29
N THR A 119 18.54 4.65 23.92
CA THR A 119 17.56 5.73 23.77
C THR A 119 17.18 5.88 22.30
N GLU A 120 15.89 5.89 21.99
CA GLU A 120 15.42 6.16 20.62
C GLU A 120 15.78 7.59 20.20
N ILE A 121 16.36 7.73 19.01
CA ILE A 121 16.83 9.02 18.48
C ILE A 121 16.23 9.38 17.11
N GLY A 122 15.47 8.48 16.49
CA GLY A 122 14.86 8.68 15.18
C GLY A 122 14.38 7.37 14.56
N GLY A 123 13.93 7.43 13.31
CA GLY A 123 13.47 6.26 12.58
C GLY A 123 13.17 6.52 11.11
N VAL A 124 12.67 5.48 10.44
CA VAL A 124 12.13 5.53 9.08
C VAL A 124 10.77 4.85 9.09
N ASP A 125 9.74 5.65 8.90
CA ASP A 125 8.36 5.16 8.76
C ASP A 125 7.97 5.07 7.28
N ILE A 126 7.22 4.05 6.92
CA ILE A 126 6.66 3.90 5.56
C ILE A 126 5.18 4.27 5.61
N VAL A 127 4.81 5.40 4.99
CA VAL A 127 3.44 5.93 5.04
C VAL A 127 2.81 6.01 3.65
N THR A 128 1.49 5.87 3.60
CA THR A 128 0.74 6.05 2.34
C THR A 128 0.72 7.53 1.95
N TYR A 129 1.01 7.82 0.68
CA TYR A 129 1.08 9.17 0.13
C TYR A 129 0.17 9.34 -1.08
N TYR A 130 -0.66 10.39 -1.05
CA TYR A 130 -1.54 10.76 -2.15
C TYR A 130 -1.07 12.11 -2.74
N PRO A 131 -0.60 12.16 -4.00
CA PRO A 131 -0.05 13.39 -4.60
C PRO A 131 -1.02 14.57 -4.67
N ASP A 132 -2.32 14.32 -4.59
CA ASP A 132 -3.40 15.31 -4.56
C ASP A 132 -3.71 15.84 -3.16
N GLN A 133 -3.13 15.25 -2.10
CA GLN A 133 -3.24 15.72 -0.73
C GLN A 133 -2.05 16.63 -0.36
N PRO A 134 -2.27 17.63 0.53
CA PRO A 134 -1.18 18.43 1.04
C PRO A 134 -0.22 17.56 1.86
N ILE A 135 1.07 17.91 1.87
CA ILE A 135 2.10 17.19 2.65
C ILE A 135 1.75 17.09 4.14
N SER A 136 0.96 18.03 4.67
CA SER A 136 0.49 18.01 6.04
C SER A 136 -0.40 16.80 6.41
N ALA A 137 -0.90 16.07 5.41
CA ALA A 137 -1.58 14.80 5.63
C ALA A 137 -0.63 13.69 6.11
N LEU A 138 0.69 13.85 5.90
CA LEU A 138 1.71 12.91 6.38
C LEU A 138 2.23 13.25 7.78
N TYR A 139 1.89 14.42 8.32
CA TYR A 139 2.42 14.84 9.61
C TYR A 139 1.78 14.05 10.75
N PRO A 140 2.55 13.66 11.77
CA PRO A 140 2.04 12.94 12.94
C PRO A 140 0.98 13.78 13.67
N ASN A 141 0.12 13.14 14.45
CA ASN A 141 -0.90 13.86 15.23
C ASN A 141 -0.25 14.82 16.25
N HIS A 142 -0.94 15.92 16.58
CA HIS A 142 -0.51 16.91 17.59
C HIS A 142 0.85 17.58 17.31
N HIS A 143 1.05 18.04 16.08
CA HIS A 143 2.28 18.73 15.66
C HIS A 143 2.09 20.25 15.49
N GLU A 144 3.18 20.99 15.63
CA GLU A 144 3.35 22.37 15.16
C GLU A 144 4.55 22.43 14.19
N VAL A 145 4.34 22.87 12.96
CA VAL A 145 5.44 23.03 11.98
C VAL A 145 6.20 24.32 12.26
N VAL A 146 7.49 24.19 12.56
CA VAL A 146 8.41 25.31 12.81
C VAL A 146 9.13 25.73 11.53
N GLU A 147 9.53 24.76 10.71
CA GLU A 147 10.25 24.98 9.47
C GLU A 147 9.78 23.97 8.41
N ASN A 148 9.68 24.39 7.15
CA ASN A 148 9.35 23.50 6.04
C ASN A 148 10.05 23.99 4.76
N GLY A 149 10.75 23.10 4.07
CA GLY A 149 11.47 23.42 2.83
C GLY A 149 11.64 22.20 1.93
N MET A 150 11.60 22.42 0.62
CA MET A 150 11.94 21.40 -0.36
C MET A 150 13.45 21.31 -0.51
N LEU A 151 13.99 20.09 -0.55
CA LEU A 151 15.39 19.83 -0.83
C LEU A 151 15.54 19.38 -2.28
N ASP A 152 16.17 20.22 -3.08
CA ASP A 152 16.67 19.84 -4.39
C ASP A 152 18.01 19.08 -4.19
N ASN A 153 18.28 18.06 -5.02
CA ASN A 153 19.54 17.28 -5.07
C ASN A 153 19.64 16.00 -4.21
N LEU A 154 18.53 15.38 -3.81
CA LEU A 154 18.51 14.05 -3.19
C LEU A 154 18.08 12.96 -4.18
N ALA A 155 18.28 11.69 -3.82
CA ALA A 155 18.07 10.53 -4.70
C ALA A 155 16.60 10.33 -5.15
N ALA A 156 15.63 10.91 -4.42
CA ALA A 156 14.21 10.88 -4.77
C ALA A 156 13.79 12.13 -5.58
N PRO A 157 12.72 12.04 -6.40
CA PRO A 157 12.25 13.16 -7.23
C PRO A 157 11.87 14.41 -6.42
N THR A 158 11.34 14.19 -5.22
CA THR A 158 10.91 15.24 -4.29
C THR A 158 11.23 14.81 -2.87
N VAL A 159 12.03 15.62 -2.16
CA VAL A 159 12.24 15.47 -0.71
C VAL A 159 11.81 16.74 0.00
N ILE A 160 11.02 16.60 1.05
CA ILE A 160 10.57 17.71 1.88
C ILE A 160 11.19 17.58 3.27
N ARG A 161 11.91 18.60 3.71
CA ARG A 161 12.48 18.72 5.05
C ARG A 161 11.53 19.54 5.92
N THR A 162 11.04 18.94 7.00
CA THR A 162 10.10 19.57 7.93
C THR A 162 10.63 19.49 9.35
N ARG A 163 10.72 20.61 10.05
CA ARG A 163 10.98 20.67 11.49
C ARG A 163 9.69 20.92 12.22
N MET A 164 9.38 20.11 13.22
CA MET A 164 8.12 20.20 13.96
C MET A 164 8.30 19.97 15.46
N ILE A 165 7.39 20.53 16.24
CA ILE A 165 7.24 20.25 17.67
C ILE A 165 6.04 19.32 17.82
N LEU A 166 6.29 18.11 18.30
CA LEU A 166 5.25 17.15 18.67
C LEU A 166 4.85 17.38 20.12
N THR A 167 3.55 17.44 20.37
CA THR A 167 2.99 17.59 21.72
C THR A 167 2.19 16.36 22.10
N SER A 168 2.18 16.01 23.39
CA SER A 168 1.28 14.98 23.88
C SER A 168 -0.17 15.32 23.55
N PRO A 169 -1.06 14.33 23.35
CA PRO A 169 -2.48 14.58 23.25
C PRO A 169 -3.00 15.41 24.43
N ALA A 170 -4.02 16.24 24.20
CA ALA A 170 -4.60 17.07 25.26
C ALA A 170 -5.13 16.27 26.47
N ALA A 171 -5.41 14.98 26.27
CA ALA A 171 -5.85 14.04 27.31
C ALA A 171 -4.71 13.40 28.11
N ALA A 172 -3.44 13.61 27.75
CA ALA A 172 -2.30 13.05 28.48
C ALA A 172 -2.14 13.71 29.86
N GLU A 173 -1.92 12.90 30.90
CA GLU A 173 -1.69 13.36 32.27
C GLU A 173 -0.46 14.27 32.38
N VAL A 174 0.56 14.02 31.56
CA VAL A 174 1.78 14.82 31.46
C VAL A 174 1.91 15.35 30.04
N GLN A 175 1.91 16.68 29.92
CA GLN A 175 2.15 17.36 28.67
C GLN A 175 3.67 17.37 28.40
N THR A 176 4.08 16.66 27.36
CA THR A 176 5.46 16.67 26.86
C THR A 176 5.49 17.28 25.49
N SER A 177 6.60 17.93 25.15
CA SER A 177 6.88 18.43 23.81
C SER A 177 8.24 17.91 23.37
N GLU A 178 8.32 17.43 22.14
CA GLU A 178 9.56 16.96 21.53
C GLU A 178 9.72 17.60 20.16
N GLU A 179 10.90 18.15 19.89
CA GLU A 179 11.21 18.69 18.58
C GLU A 179 11.85 17.60 17.70
N GLN A 180 11.31 17.45 16.49
CA GLN A 180 11.74 16.48 15.51
C GLN A 180 12.03 17.12 14.15
N LEU A 181 12.95 16.51 13.42
CA LEU A 181 13.31 16.86 12.05
C LEU A 181 13.00 15.68 11.13
N HIS A 182 12.17 15.92 10.13
CA HIS A 182 11.65 14.92 9.19
C HIS A 182 12.15 15.19 7.77
N TYR A 183 12.44 14.12 7.03
CA TYR A 183 12.72 14.11 5.60
C TYR A 183 11.74 13.17 4.91
N TYR A 184 10.77 13.74 4.20
CA TYR A 184 9.76 13.01 3.45
C TYR A 184 10.24 12.73 2.03
N PHE A 185 10.58 11.46 1.73
CA PHE A 185 10.90 11.01 0.37
C PHE A 185 9.63 10.56 -0.34
N LEU A 186 9.11 11.40 -1.24
CA LEU A 186 7.81 11.17 -1.88
C LEU A 186 7.95 10.33 -3.14
N MET A 187 7.13 9.28 -3.25
CA MET A 187 7.07 8.39 -4.41
C MET A 187 5.66 8.43 -5.03
N PRO A 188 5.35 9.44 -5.88
CA PRO A 188 4.00 9.64 -6.42
C PRO A 188 3.43 8.43 -7.15
N GLU A 189 4.27 7.71 -7.89
CA GLU A 189 3.86 6.57 -8.71
C GLU A 189 3.43 5.36 -7.87
N SER A 190 4.10 5.12 -6.74
CA SER A 190 3.76 4.01 -5.83
C SER A 190 2.80 4.41 -4.72
N LYS A 191 2.47 5.70 -4.59
CA LYS A 191 1.65 6.25 -3.49
C LYS A 191 2.22 5.95 -2.10
N ILE A 192 3.55 5.97 -1.99
CA ILE A 192 4.29 5.75 -0.75
C ILE A 192 5.14 6.98 -0.46
N ALA A 193 5.31 7.32 0.81
CA ALA A 193 6.37 8.20 1.29
C ALA A 193 7.18 7.50 2.38
N TYR A 194 8.47 7.77 2.41
CA TYR A 194 9.33 7.38 3.52
C TYR A 194 9.54 8.62 4.40
N ASP A 195 9.17 8.55 5.67
CA ASP A 195 9.42 9.59 6.67
C ASP A 195 10.66 9.22 7.49
N LEU A 196 11.80 9.78 7.11
CA LEU A 196 13.04 9.67 7.88
C LEU A 196 13.05 10.80 8.92
N TYR A 197 12.86 10.45 10.20
CA TYR A 197 12.74 11.42 11.28
C TYR A 197 13.85 11.28 12.33
N PHE A 198 14.17 12.40 12.99
CA PHE A 198 15.18 12.47 14.04
C PHE A 198 14.73 13.38 15.19
N LYS A 199 15.00 12.96 16.43
CA LYS A 199 14.83 13.80 17.63
C LYS A 199 15.97 14.79 17.70
N THR A 200 15.68 16.09 17.58
CA THR A 200 16.71 17.14 17.41
C THR A 200 17.57 17.35 18.67
N ALA A 201 17.08 16.90 19.83
CA ALA A 201 17.85 16.85 21.07
C ALA A 201 18.98 15.79 21.04
N SER A 202 18.93 14.82 20.12
CA SER A 202 19.85 13.68 20.06
C SER A 202 20.69 13.61 18.78
N VAL A 203 20.20 14.23 17.70
CA VAL A 203 20.85 14.23 16.38
C VAL A 203 20.89 15.66 15.86
N ASP A 204 22.09 16.14 15.57
CA ASP A 204 22.29 17.45 14.96
C ASP A 204 21.89 17.45 13.47
N ASP A 205 21.59 18.64 12.95
CA ASP A 205 21.13 18.85 11.58
C ASP A 205 22.09 18.30 10.52
N ASP A 206 23.40 18.47 10.70
CA ASP A 206 24.41 18.04 9.73
C ASP A 206 24.46 16.51 9.66
N THR A 207 24.37 15.83 10.80
CA THR A 207 24.29 14.37 10.86
C THR A 207 22.97 13.88 10.25
N ALA A 208 21.84 14.47 10.60
CA ALA A 208 20.54 14.11 10.02
C ALA A 208 20.51 14.30 8.50
N GLN A 209 21.09 15.40 7.99
CA GLN A 209 21.17 15.68 6.56
C GLN A 209 22.08 14.68 5.84
N ARG A 210 23.26 14.36 6.37
CA ARG A 210 24.16 13.35 5.76
C ARG A 210 23.49 11.99 5.65
N ILE A 211 22.72 11.59 6.67
CA ILE A 211 21.95 10.34 6.63
C ILE A 211 20.89 10.42 5.53
N ALA A 212 20.13 11.51 5.45
CA ALA A 212 19.15 11.72 4.39
C ALA A 212 19.76 11.71 2.98
N GLU A 213 20.98 12.25 2.82
CA GLU A 213 21.76 12.22 1.57
C GLU A 213 22.19 10.81 1.15
N SER A 214 22.38 9.90 2.13
CA SER A 214 22.72 8.50 1.88
C SER A 214 21.51 7.60 1.59
N PHE A 215 20.29 8.14 1.72
CA PHE A 215 19.06 7.36 1.57
C PHE A 215 18.82 7.00 0.10
N GLU A 216 18.82 5.70 -0.18
CA GLU A 216 18.56 5.15 -1.51
C GLU A 216 17.35 4.22 -1.47
N ILE A 217 16.35 4.51 -2.30
CA ILE A 217 15.16 3.66 -2.45
C ILE A 217 15.48 2.56 -3.46
N SER A 218 15.32 1.31 -3.06
CA SER A 218 15.50 0.15 -3.93
C SER A 218 14.32 0.10 -4.91
N VAL A 219 14.54 0.52 -6.17
CA VAL A 219 13.55 0.40 -7.25
C VAL A 219 13.58 -1.03 -7.82
N GLU A 220 13.48 -2.03 -6.96
CA GLU A 220 13.29 -3.42 -7.38
C GLU A 220 11.81 -3.78 -7.20
N ASP A 221 10.96 -3.21 -8.06
CA ASP A 221 9.64 -3.76 -8.43
C ASP A 221 8.98 -2.95 -9.57
N LYS A 222 9.76 -2.52 -10.57
CA LYS A 222 9.17 -2.23 -11.89
C LYS A 222 9.10 -3.54 -12.64
N ALA A 223 7.89 -4.10 -12.73
CA ALA A 223 7.53 -5.25 -13.57
C ALA A 223 8.33 -5.26 -14.89
N SER A 224 9.30 -6.17 -14.99
CA SER A 224 9.99 -6.47 -16.24
C SER A 224 9.24 -7.61 -16.94
N PRO A 225 8.85 -7.47 -18.23
CA PRO A 225 8.22 -8.56 -18.96
C PRO A 225 9.25 -9.69 -19.16
N GLU A 226 8.83 -10.90 -18.84
CA GLU A 226 9.59 -12.15 -18.95
C GLU A 226 10.33 -12.28 -20.30
N GLU A 227 11.65 -12.43 -20.24
CA GLU A 227 12.40 -13.06 -21.33
C GLU A 227 13.09 -14.30 -20.74
N SER A 228 12.60 -15.47 -21.16
CA SER A 228 13.01 -16.77 -20.66
C SER A 228 14.44 -17.10 -21.07
N GLN A 229 15.32 -17.30 -20.09
CA GLN A 229 16.53 -18.10 -20.28
C GLN A 229 16.44 -19.35 -19.40
N THR A 230 16.55 -20.51 -20.05
CA THR A 230 16.55 -21.83 -19.44
C THR A 230 17.85 -22.04 -18.66
N PRO A 231 17.84 -22.48 -17.38
CA PRO A 231 19.08 -22.85 -16.71
C PRO A 231 19.43 -24.32 -16.99
N GLU A 232 20.69 -24.50 -17.35
CA GLU A 232 21.39 -25.77 -17.44
C GLU A 232 21.62 -26.33 -16.02
N SER A 233 21.43 -27.64 -15.86
CA SER A 233 21.40 -28.32 -14.56
C SER A 233 22.76 -28.29 -13.84
N THR A 234 22.77 -27.79 -12.62
CA THR A 234 23.84 -28.04 -11.63
C THR A 234 23.24 -28.60 -10.34
N GLU A 235 23.96 -29.54 -9.75
CA GLU A 235 23.60 -30.31 -8.54
C GLU A 235 23.04 -29.45 -7.41
N THR A 236 21.94 -29.93 -6.83
CA THR A 236 21.22 -29.29 -5.73
C THR A 236 22.11 -29.19 -4.48
N PRO A 237 22.43 -27.98 -3.99
CA PRO A 237 23.12 -27.82 -2.71
C PRO A 237 22.23 -28.36 -1.59
N LYS A 238 22.83 -29.12 -0.66
CA LYS A 238 22.15 -29.53 0.57
C LYS A 238 21.74 -28.27 1.33
N PRO A 239 20.46 -28.09 1.71
CA PRO A 239 20.02 -26.87 2.39
C PRO A 239 20.78 -26.71 3.72
N PRO A 240 21.14 -25.47 4.10
CA PRO A 240 21.77 -25.20 5.38
C PRO A 240 20.85 -25.70 6.51
N GLU A 241 21.41 -26.36 7.52
CA GLU A 241 20.67 -26.73 8.72
C GLU A 241 20.15 -25.44 9.37
N SER A 242 18.83 -25.29 9.45
CA SER A 242 18.22 -24.14 10.12
C SER A 242 18.51 -24.21 11.62
N ASP A 243 18.96 -23.09 12.18
CA ASP A 243 19.19 -22.97 13.61
C ASP A 243 17.84 -22.89 14.33
N LYS A 244 17.38 -24.03 14.84
CA LYS A 244 16.13 -24.18 15.60
C LYS A 244 16.01 -23.21 16.79
N SER A 245 17.12 -22.65 17.27
CA SER A 245 17.09 -21.69 18.37
C SER A 245 16.35 -20.39 18.00
N GLN A 246 16.29 -20.04 16.71
CA GLN A 246 15.69 -18.79 16.25
C GLN A 246 14.16 -18.87 16.09
N SER A 247 13.59 -20.06 15.88
CA SER A 247 12.17 -20.25 15.62
C SER A 247 11.32 -20.46 16.89
N GLN A 248 11.92 -20.95 17.97
CA GLN A 248 11.19 -21.24 19.23
C GLN A 248 10.48 -20.04 19.86
N PRO A 249 11.08 -18.84 19.96
CA PRO A 249 10.36 -17.66 20.48
C PRO A 249 9.13 -17.30 19.64
N LEU A 250 9.23 -17.43 18.31
CA LEU A 250 8.11 -17.20 17.38
C LEU A 250 7.00 -18.23 17.55
N TRP A 251 7.35 -19.50 17.79
CA TRP A 251 6.38 -20.56 18.07
C TRP A 251 5.67 -20.38 19.40
N GLU A 252 6.37 -19.88 20.43
CA GLU A 252 5.73 -19.48 21.68
C GLU A 252 4.77 -18.30 21.49
N GLU A 253 5.13 -17.35 20.64
CA GLU A 253 4.25 -16.23 20.30
C GLU A 253 3.00 -16.70 19.54
N ILE A 254 3.14 -17.52 18.50
CA ILE A 254 2.00 -18.08 17.75
C ILE A 254 1.07 -18.86 18.69
N ASP A 255 1.63 -19.68 19.57
CA ASP A 255 0.84 -20.49 20.50
C ASP A 255 0.08 -19.62 21.53
N ARG A 256 0.73 -18.56 22.01
CA ARG A 256 0.18 -17.61 23.00
C ARG A 256 -0.85 -16.66 22.40
N ASN A 257 -0.50 -16.02 21.27
CA ASN A 257 -1.29 -14.99 20.60
C ASN A 257 -2.34 -15.58 19.66
N GLY A 258 -2.22 -16.85 19.26
CA GLY A 258 -3.20 -17.58 18.47
C GLY A 258 -4.53 -17.84 19.19
N ALA A 259 -4.89 -17.04 20.19
CA ALA A 259 -6.28 -16.92 20.60
C ALA A 259 -7.08 -16.42 19.40
N LEU A 260 -8.09 -17.20 19.03
CA LEU A 260 -9.12 -16.96 18.02
C LEU A 260 -9.92 -15.66 18.26
N THR A 261 -9.36 -14.61 18.87
CA THR A 261 -10.11 -13.49 19.46
C THR A 261 -9.60 -12.09 19.11
N GLN A 262 -8.38 -11.91 18.59
CA GLN A 262 -7.86 -10.57 18.24
C GLN A 262 -7.13 -10.50 16.89
N TYR A 263 -7.14 -9.26 16.36
CA TYR A 263 -6.63 -8.72 15.08
C TYR A 263 -5.28 -9.26 14.58
N PRO A 264 -4.96 -9.10 13.28
CA PRO A 264 -4.18 -10.06 12.53
C PRO A 264 -2.86 -10.37 13.20
N VAL A 265 -2.57 -11.66 13.22
CA VAL A 265 -1.26 -12.27 13.38
C VAL A 265 -0.16 -11.26 12.96
N GLY A 266 0.51 -10.61 13.92
CA GLY A 266 1.29 -9.38 13.65
C GLY A 266 2.40 -9.57 12.61
N GLU A 267 2.92 -8.47 12.04
CA GLU A 267 3.87 -8.53 10.91
C GLU A 267 5.13 -9.37 11.17
N GLN A 268 5.52 -9.58 12.44
CA GLN A 268 6.61 -10.51 12.79
C GLN A 268 6.34 -11.93 12.29
N LEU A 269 5.08 -12.35 12.27
CA LEU A 269 4.67 -13.64 11.77
C LEU A 269 4.56 -13.63 10.25
N ASP A 270 4.37 -12.46 9.63
CA ASP A 270 4.50 -12.27 8.18
C ASP A 270 5.94 -12.38 7.65
N ALA A 271 6.94 -12.36 8.54
CA ALA A 271 8.35 -12.50 8.20
C ALA A 271 8.90 -13.94 8.24
N LEU A 272 8.08 -14.97 8.51
CA LEU A 272 8.57 -16.34 8.58
C LEU A 272 9.23 -16.77 7.26
N THR A 273 10.30 -17.54 7.34
CA THR A 273 10.91 -18.16 6.16
C THR A 273 10.21 -19.47 5.80
N TYR A 274 10.45 -19.98 4.59
CA TYR A 274 9.98 -21.30 4.17
C TYR A 274 10.43 -22.40 5.16
N GLU A 275 11.70 -22.37 5.57
CA GLU A 275 12.29 -23.36 6.48
C GLU A 275 11.61 -23.33 7.85
N GLN A 276 11.30 -22.14 8.36
CA GLN A 276 10.57 -21.98 9.62
C GLN A 276 9.14 -22.53 9.48
N VAL A 277 8.42 -22.20 8.41
CA VAL A 277 7.06 -22.74 8.21
C VAL A 277 7.07 -24.27 8.06
N MET A 278 8.07 -24.83 7.37
CA MET A 278 8.25 -26.28 7.27
C MET A 278 8.58 -26.93 8.62
N GLU A 279 9.39 -26.29 9.45
CA GLU A 279 9.65 -26.73 10.83
C GLU A 279 8.34 -26.70 11.65
N GLY A 280 7.58 -25.61 11.54
CA GLY A 280 6.32 -25.40 12.24
C GLY A 280 5.26 -26.48 11.98
N LEU A 281 5.26 -27.12 10.81
CA LEU A 281 4.40 -28.28 10.51
C LEU A 281 4.70 -29.51 11.37
N SER A 282 5.88 -29.59 12.00
CA SER A 282 6.31 -30.71 12.85
C SER A 282 6.35 -30.35 14.35
N GLU A 283 5.97 -29.12 14.72
CA GLU A 283 6.01 -28.66 16.10
C GLU A 283 4.98 -29.44 16.97
N PRO A 284 5.30 -29.74 18.25
CA PRO A 284 4.36 -30.42 19.15
C PRO A 284 3.09 -29.61 19.42
N LYS A 285 3.14 -28.28 19.26
CA LYS A 285 2.03 -27.36 19.51
C LYS A 285 1.05 -27.34 18.32
N PRO A 286 -0.21 -27.79 18.49
CA PRO A 286 -1.18 -27.85 17.39
C PRO A 286 -1.39 -26.52 16.67
N ARG A 287 -1.38 -25.40 17.39
CA ARG A 287 -1.58 -24.07 16.82
C ARG A 287 -0.48 -23.68 15.84
N VAL A 288 0.76 -24.03 16.14
CA VAL A 288 1.90 -23.77 15.25
C VAL A 288 1.77 -24.60 13.98
N ARG A 289 1.36 -25.87 14.10
CA ARG A 289 1.10 -26.73 12.93
C ARG A 289 -0.06 -26.21 12.08
N TRP A 290 -1.18 -25.84 12.70
CA TRP A 290 -2.35 -25.24 12.03
C TRP A 290 -1.96 -23.98 11.27
N TYR A 291 -1.24 -23.07 11.93
CA TYR A 291 -0.79 -21.83 11.31
C TYR A 291 0.14 -22.07 10.13
N SER A 292 1.09 -22.99 10.30
CA SER A 292 2.07 -23.37 9.28
C SER A 292 1.42 -24.05 8.08
N ALA A 293 0.40 -24.88 8.30
CA ALA A 293 -0.35 -25.54 7.23
C ALA A 293 -1.05 -24.53 6.31
N TYR A 294 -1.68 -23.49 6.87
CA TYR A 294 -2.23 -22.40 6.05
C TYR A 294 -1.16 -21.58 5.35
N ARG A 295 -0.04 -21.31 6.02
CA ARG A 295 1.00 -20.39 5.51
C ARG A 295 1.86 -21.01 4.43
N ILE A 296 2.02 -22.33 4.40
CA ILE A 296 2.96 -22.99 3.48
C ILE A 296 2.62 -22.75 2.00
N VAL A 297 1.35 -22.48 1.67
CA VAL A 297 0.90 -22.17 0.29
C VAL A 297 1.54 -20.90 -0.29
N GLU A 298 2.07 -20.01 0.55
CA GLU A 298 2.77 -18.80 0.12
C GLU A 298 4.14 -19.09 -0.49
N TYR A 299 4.76 -20.20 -0.09
CA TYR A 299 6.12 -20.58 -0.51
C TYR A 299 6.12 -21.58 -1.65
N ASP A 300 4.96 -21.84 -2.27
CA ASP A 300 4.87 -22.75 -3.39
C ASP A 300 5.65 -22.23 -4.60
N ASN A 301 6.63 -23.02 -5.00
CA ASN A 301 7.37 -22.85 -6.24
C ASN A 301 7.78 -24.24 -6.75
N VAL A 302 8.20 -24.30 -8.01
CA VAL A 302 8.50 -25.56 -8.71
C VAL A 302 9.49 -26.43 -7.93
N ASP A 303 10.49 -25.84 -7.27
CA ASP A 303 11.54 -26.58 -6.56
C ASP A 303 11.08 -27.10 -5.18
N ARG A 304 10.06 -26.48 -4.58
CA ARG A 304 9.57 -26.79 -3.23
C ARG A 304 8.25 -27.56 -3.22
N HIS A 305 7.55 -27.61 -4.35
CA HIS A 305 6.19 -28.14 -4.47
C HIS A 305 6.05 -29.54 -3.85
N GLU A 306 6.87 -30.50 -4.29
CA GLU A 306 6.82 -31.88 -3.79
C GLU A 306 7.11 -32.00 -2.28
N ALA A 307 8.03 -31.19 -1.77
CA ALA A 307 8.35 -31.18 -0.34
C ALA A 307 7.18 -30.64 0.49
N ILE A 308 6.50 -29.59 0.00
CA ILE A 308 5.31 -29.01 0.63
C ILE A 308 4.16 -30.03 0.61
N ILE A 309 3.86 -30.61 -0.55
CA ILE A 309 2.81 -31.63 -0.69
C ILE A 309 3.08 -32.82 0.22
N SER A 310 4.32 -33.30 0.29
CA SER A 310 4.70 -34.39 1.19
C SER A 310 4.49 -34.03 2.66
N ALA A 311 4.84 -32.80 3.06
CA ALA A 311 4.64 -32.34 4.44
C ALA A 311 3.17 -32.22 4.80
N LEU A 312 2.36 -31.61 3.94
CA LEU A 312 0.92 -31.48 4.14
C LEU A 312 0.22 -32.84 4.20
N ASN A 313 0.60 -33.80 3.35
CA ASN A 313 0.07 -35.16 3.39
C ASN A 313 0.36 -35.91 4.70
N ARG A 314 1.38 -35.51 5.47
CA ARG A 314 1.56 -36.06 6.83
C ARG A 314 0.60 -35.41 7.84
N SER A 315 0.22 -34.15 7.59
CA SER A 315 -0.66 -33.38 8.47
C SER A 315 -2.15 -33.61 8.21
N VAL A 316 -2.58 -34.28 7.13
CA VAL A 316 -4.01 -34.58 6.88
C VAL A 316 -4.62 -35.57 7.89
N ASP A 317 -3.76 -36.36 8.54
CA ASP A 317 -4.10 -37.31 9.60
C ASP A 317 -3.64 -36.81 10.99
N ASP A 318 -3.42 -35.49 11.14
CA ASP A 318 -3.07 -34.91 12.44
C ASP A 318 -4.17 -35.21 13.48
N PRO A 319 -3.81 -35.57 14.72
CA PRO A 319 -4.79 -35.84 15.78
C PRO A 319 -5.68 -34.63 16.10
N GLU A 320 -5.24 -33.42 15.75
CA GLU A 320 -5.98 -32.18 15.96
C GLU A 320 -6.74 -31.80 14.70
N GLU A 321 -8.07 -31.87 14.75
CA GLU A 321 -8.94 -31.72 13.57
C GLU A 321 -8.72 -30.39 12.83
N LEU A 322 -8.44 -29.30 13.55
CA LEU A 322 -8.12 -28.01 12.94
C LEU A 322 -6.86 -28.07 12.08
N VAL A 323 -5.82 -28.78 12.52
CA VAL A 323 -4.57 -28.96 11.74
C VAL A 323 -4.85 -29.81 10.51
N ALA A 324 -5.59 -30.90 10.66
CA ALA A 324 -5.98 -31.77 9.56
C ALA A 324 -6.80 -31.02 8.50
N ASN A 325 -7.74 -30.17 8.93
CA ASN A 325 -8.56 -29.35 8.02
C ASN A 325 -7.72 -28.28 7.30
N ALA A 326 -6.82 -27.60 8.02
CA ALA A 326 -5.89 -26.65 7.40
C ALA A 326 -4.97 -27.33 6.37
N ALA A 327 -4.49 -28.54 6.64
CA ALA A 327 -3.66 -29.29 5.72
C ALA A 327 -4.42 -29.74 4.46
N ARG A 328 -5.65 -30.25 4.61
CA ARG A 328 -6.53 -30.60 3.48
C ARG A 328 -6.86 -29.39 2.62
N PHE A 329 -7.15 -28.26 3.26
CA PHE A 329 -7.36 -26.99 2.56
C PHE A 329 -6.12 -26.57 1.76
N ALA A 330 -4.93 -26.57 2.38
CA ALA A 330 -3.70 -26.21 1.69
C ALA A 330 -3.40 -27.15 0.51
N LEU A 331 -3.61 -28.46 0.67
CA LEU A 331 -3.49 -29.42 -0.43
C LEU A 331 -4.46 -29.13 -1.57
N SER A 332 -5.73 -28.81 -1.27
CA SER A 332 -6.74 -28.53 -2.30
C SER A 332 -6.34 -27.31 -3.15
N VAL A 333 -5.76 -26.29 -2.53
CA VAL A 333 -5.19 -25.11 -3.19
C VAL A 333 -4.01 -25.51 -4.09
N MET A 334 -3.04 -26.24 -3.53
CA MET A 334 -1.77 -26.58 -4.18
C MET A 334 -1.94 -27.57 -5.34
N GLU A 335 -2.82 -28.56 -5.19
CA GLU A 335 -3.11 -29.54 -6.23
C GLU A 335 -4.05 -29.00 -7.32
N GLY A 336 -4.58 -27.79 -7.16
CA GLY A 336 -5.62 -27.23 -8.01
C GLY A 336 -6.93 -28.03 -7.98
N LYS A 337 -7.10 -28.87 -6.96
CA LYS A 337 -8.31 -29.66 -6.71
C LYS A 337 -9.20 -28.86 -5.78
N TYR A 338 -9.79 -27.82 -6.35
CA TYR A 338 -10.66 -26.91 -5.65
C TYR A 338 -11.98 -27.60 -5.29
N GLU A 339 -11.99 -28.32 -4.17
CA GLU A 339 -13.24 -28.65 -3.49
C GLU A 339 -13.83 -27.36 -2.92
N GLU A 340 -15.14 -27.16 -3.04
CA GLU A 340 -15.82 -26.06 -2.35
C GLU A 340 -15.78 -26.33 -0.85
N ALA A 341 -14.64 -25.99 -0.25
CA ALA A 341 -14.49 -25.90 1.17
C ALA A 341 -15.16 -24.61 1.65
N GLU A 342 -15.58 -24.66 2.90
CA GLU A 342 -16.26 -23.57 3.56
C GLU A 342 -15.35 -22.33 3.59
N GLY A 343 -15.70 -21.27 2.85
CA GLY A 343 -14.94 -20.01 2.79
C GLY A 343 -14.07 -19.79 1.58
N SER A 344 -14.25 -20.61 0.55
CA SER A 344 -13.50 -20.45 -0.67
C SER A 344 -14.36 -20.77 -1.89
N LEU A 345 -14.09 -20.05 -2.98
CA LEU A 345 -15.05 -19.83 -4.05
C LEU A 345 -14.41 -20.04 -5.41
N LYS A 346 -14.97 -20.97 -6.17
CA LYS A 346 -14.56 -21.20 -7.54
C LYS A 346 -15.06 -20.07 -8.44
N SER A 347 -14.19 -19.57 -9.30
CA SER A 347 -14.60 -18.59 -10.31
C SER A 347 -15.67 -19.21 -11.21
N PRO A 348 -16.65 -18.43 -11.70
CA PRO A 348 -17.68 -18.93 -12.61
C PRO A 348 -17.13 -19.58 -13.89
N ASP A 349 -15.97 -19.14 -14.38
CA ASP A 349 -15.28 -19.75 -15.51
C ASP A 349 -14.49 -21.02 -15.15
N GLY A 350 -14.42 -21.36 -13.87
CA GLY A 350 -13.79 -22.55 -13.31
C GLY A 350 -12.25 -22.54 -13.32
N LYS A 351 -11.61 -21.43 -13.69
CA LYS A 351 -10.15 -21.34 -13.87
C LYS A 351 -9.39 -20.87 -12.64
N ALA A 352 -10.09 -20.32 -11.66
CA ALA A 352 -9.47 -19.78 -10.47
C ALA A 352 -10.29 -20.08 -9.22
N TYR A 353 -9.64 -19.92 -8.08
CA TYR A 353 -10.24 -20.14 -6.78
C TYR A 353 -9.87 -18.99 -5.84
N ALA A 354 -10.86 -18.26 -5.35
CA ALA A 354 -10.65 -17.20 -4.38
C ALA A 354 -10.87 -17.73 -2.97
N PHE A 355 -10.01 -17.34 -2.03
CA PHE A 355 -10.10 -17.83 -0.66
C PHE A 355 -9.50 -16.85 0.35
N VAL A 356 -9.74 -17.15 1.62
CA VAL A 356 -9.16 -16.49 2.78
C VAL A 356 -8.52 -17.55 3.66
N LYS A 357 -7.40 -17.23 4.33
CA LYS A 357 -6.75 -18.18 5.24
C LYS A 357 -7.29 -18.03 6.66
N TYR A 358 -7.08 -19.04 7.51
CA TYR A 358 -7.41 -18.94 8.94
C TYR A 358 -8.88 -18.62 9.21
N ARG A 359 -9.82 -19.17 8.43
CA ARG A 359 -11.24 -18.84 8.54
C ARG A 359 -11.84 -19.19 9.91
N GLU A 360 -11.28 -20.18 10.59
CA GLU A 360 -11.69 -20.58 11.92
C GLU A 360 -11.34 -19.50 12.97
N ALA A 361 -10.42 -18.59 12.66
CA ALA A 361 -10.13 -17.44 13.51
C ALA A 361 -11.22 -16.37 13.38
N LYS A 362 -11.48 -15.63 14.47
CA LYS A 362 -12.44 -14.53 14.48
C LYS A 362 -12.17 -13.47 13.41
N PHE A 363 -10.90 -13.25 13.09
CA PHE A 363 -10.47 -12.49 11.91
C PHE A 363 -9.45 -13.33 11.17
N ASN A 364 -9.68 -13.55 9.87
CA ASN A 364 -8.67 -14.13 8.98
C ASN A 364 -7.50 -13.17 8.77
N ASP A 365 -6.56 -13.54 7.90
CA ASP A 365 -5.43 -12.69 7.52
C ASP A 365 -5.82 -11.44 6.71
N GLY A 366 -7.11 -11.25 6.42
CA GLY A 366 -7.62 -10.13 5.66
C GLY A 366 -7.23 -10.14 4.18
N LYS A 367 -6.38 -11.07 3.73
CA LYS A 367 -5.87 -11.08 2.36
C LYS A 367 -6.87 -11.79 1.44
N ILE A 368 -7.09 -11.22 0.25
CA ILE A 368 -7.82 -11.91 -0.82
C ILE A 368 -6.82 -12.75 -1.59
N TRP A 369 -6.89 -14.06 -1.41
CA TRP A 369 -6.04 -15.00 -2.16
C TRP A 369 -6.73 -15.50 -3.40
N LEU A 370 -5.95 -15.75 -4.43
CA LEU A 370 -6.38 -16.34 -5.68
C LEU A 370 -5.43 -17.46 -6.09
N ALA A 371 -5.95 -18.68 -6.16
CA ALA A 371 -5.25 -19.82 -6.71
C ALA A 371 -5.61 -20.05 -8.18
N LYS A 372 -4.58 -20.23 -9.00
CA LYS A 372 -4.69 -20.59 -10.42
C LYS A 372 -3.64 -21.65 -10.73
N ASN A 373 -4.05 -22.79 -11.27
CA ASN A 373 -3.16 -23.90 -11.62
C ASN A 373 -2.24 -24.32 -10.46
N GLY A 374 -2.80 -24.51 -9.27
CA GLY A 374 -2.04 -24.91 -8.07
C GLY A 374 -1.29 -23.77 -7.37
N ARG A 375 -1.07 -22.63 -8.03
CA ARG A 375 -0.31 -21.51 -7.46
C ARG A 375 -1.23 -20.48 -6.81
N ALA A 376 -1.01 -20.20 -5.53
CA ALA A 376 -1.68 -19.13 -4.79
C ALA A 376 -0.95 -17.79 -4.96
N THR A 377 -1.73 -16.71 -5.08
CA THR A 377 -1.23 -15.32 -5.13
C THR A 377 -2.18 -14.41 -4.38
N THR A 378 -1.67 -13.34 -3.79
CA THR A 378 -2.51 -12.31 -3.16
C THR A 378 -2.98 -11.31 -4.22
N VAL A 379 -4.28 -11.06 -4.26
CA VAL A 379 -4.88 -10.03 -5.12
C VAL A 379 -4.97 -8.70 -4.37
N TYR A 380 -5.17 -8.75 -3.07
CA TYR A 380 -5.30 -7.58 -2.21
C TYR A 380 -4.87 -7.89 -0.78
N THR A 381 -4.07 -7.00 -0.20
CA THR A 381 -3.65 -7.02 1.20
C THR A 381 -4.18 -5.75 1.86
N PRO A 382 -5.11 -5.85 2.81
CA PRO A 382 -5.62 -4.68 3.54
C PRO A 382 -4.63 -4.25 4.63
N ASP A 383 -4.73 -3.00 5.05
CA ASP A 383 -4.02 -2.52 6.25
C ASP A 383 -4.58 -3.13 7.54
N ILE A 384 -5.90 -3.34 7.59
CA ILE A 384 -6.62 -3.87 8.75
C ILE A 384 -7.87 -4.63 8.32
N GLY A 385 -8.34 -5.55 9.16
CA GLY A 385 -9.67 -6.15 9.06
C GLY A 385 -9.68 -7.58 8.54
N GLY A 386 -10.68 -8.34 8.97
CA GLY A 386 -10.95 -9.67 8.44
C GLY A 386 -12.02 -9.62 7.34
N ILE A 387 -11.93 -10.51 6.37
CA ILE A 387 -12.95 -10.71 5.35
C ILE A 387 -14.07 -11.59 5.94
N LEU A 388 -15.29 -11.08 6.02
CA LEU A 388 -16.44 -11.87 6.48
C LEU A 388 -17.23 -12.51 5.33
N ASP A 389 -17.16 -11.90 4.15
CA ASP A 389 -17.91 -12.33 2.97
C ASP A 389 -17.04 -12.15 1.73
N LEU A 390 -17.11 -13.11 0.82
CA LEU A 390 -16.36 -13.13 -0.43
C LEU A 390 -17.32 -13.56 -1.55
N GLY A 391 -17.16 -13.01 -2.75
CA GLY A 391 -18.06 -13.34 -3.85
C GLY A 391 -17.47 -13.05 -5.22
N TRP A 392 -17.86 -13.85 -6.22
CA TRP A 392 -17.46 -13.66 -7.61
C TRP A 392 -18.54 -12.97 -8.42
N SER A 393 -18.16 -12.02 -9.28
CA SER A 393 -19.02 -11.60 -10.38
C SER A 393 -19.18 -12.71 -11.42
N PRO A 394 -20.33 -12.80 -12.11
CA PRO A 394 -20.62 -13.85 -13.09
C PRO A 394 -19.61 -13.96 -14.25
N ASP A 395 -18.92 -12.88 -14.59
CA ASP A 395 -17.90 -12.83 -15.63
C ASP A 395 -16.50 -13.21 -15.13
N SER A 396 -16.37 -13.63 -13.85
CA SER A 396 -15.09 -13.97 -13.20
C SER A 396 -14.08 -12.82 -13.17
N GLN A 397 -14.52 -11.58 -13.38
CA GLN A 397 -13.63 -10.42 -13.40
C GLN A 397 -13.45 -9.81 -12.01
N TRP A 398 -14.51 -9.75 -11.21
CA TRP A 398 -14.52 -9.02 -9.94
C TRP A 398 -14.70 -9.97 -8.77
N LEU A 399 -13.91 -9.70 -7.73
CA LEU A 399 -14.08 -10.24 -6.39
C LEU A 399 -14.68 -9.16 -5.52
N PHE A 400 -15.81 -9.48 -4.91
CA PHE A 400 -16.37 -8.74 -3.78
C PHE A 400 -15.78 -9.31 -2.51
N ALA A 401 -15.26 -8.46 -1.64
CA ALA A 401 -14.89 -8.82 -0.28
C ALA A 401 -15.47 -7.82 0.71
N ARG A 402 -16.27 -8.30 1.67
CA ARG A 402 -16.71 -7.49 2.81
C ARG A 402 -15.69 -7.65 3.93
N TYR A 403 -15.04 -6.55 4.25
CA TYR A 403 -14.19 -6.43 5.41
C TYR A 403 -14.98 -5.98 6.62
N ALA A 404 -14.57 -6.44 7.78
CA ALA A 404 -15.05 -5.89 9.03
C ALA A 404 -13.93 -5.75 10.06
N VAL A 405 -14.12 -4.75 10.89
CA VAL A 405 -13.55 -4.60 12.20
C VAL A 405 -14.65 -4.53 13.24
N GLN A 406 -14.26 -4.37 14.51
CA GLN A 406 -15.22 -4.43 15.61
C GLN A 406 -16.42 -3.49 15.46
N THR A 407 -16.22 -2.31 14.86
CA THR A 407 -17.24 -1.25 14.75
C THR A 407 -17.32 -0.62 13.36
N ALA A 408 -16.67 -1.20 12.36
CA ALA A 408 -16.72 -0.69 11.00
C ALA A 408 -16.63 -1.84 10.00
N SER A 409 -17.23 -1.66 8.85
CA SER A 409 -17.09 -2.57 7.72
C SER A 409 -16.96 -1.75 6.44
N TRP A 410 -16.42 -2.38 5.42
CA TRP A 410 -16.33 -1.79 4.09
C TRP A 410 -16.24 -2.90 3.07
N ILE A 411 -16.45 -2.52 1.82
CA ILE A 411 -16.35 -3.44 0.69
C ILE A 411 -15.13 -3.08 -0.15
N VAL A 412 -14.44 -4.12 -0.59
CA VAL A 412 -13.40 -4.04 -1.60
C VAL A 412 -13.90 -4.78 -2.85
N LEU A 413 -13.78 -4.11 -4.00
CA LEU A 413 -13.95 -4.73 -5.30
C LEU A 413 -12.58 -4.86 -5.97
N ALA A 414 -12.07 -6.08 -6.01
CA ALA A 414 -10.78 -6.39 -6.61
C ALA A 414 -10.96 -7.05 -7.98
N ASN A 415 -10.24 -6.55 -8.99
CA ASN A 415 -10.19 -7.20 -10.28
C ASN A 415 -9.30 -8.45 -10.19
N ALA A 416 -9.87 -9.64 -10.32
CA ALA A 416 -9.16 -10.91 -10.15
C ALA A 416 -8.11 -11.20 -11.23
N LYS A 417 -8.12 -10.43 -12.34
CA LYS A 417 -7.13 -10.55 -13.40
C LYS A 417 -5.96 -9.59 -13.20
N THR A 418 -6.25 -8.33 -12.87
CA THR A 418 -5.23 -7.27 -12.81
C THR A 418 -4.75 -6.95 -11.40
N GLY A 419 -5.45 -7.41 -10.35
CA GLY A 419 -5.22 -6.95 -8.98
C GLY A 419 -5.71 -5.53 -8.72
N GLU A 420 -6.27 -4.85 -9.73
CA GLU A 420 -6.75 -3.48 -9.60
C GLU A 420 -7.89 -3.41 -8.58
N ILE A 421 -7.72 -2.54 -7.59
CA ILE A 421 -8.76 -2.23 -6.62
C ILE A 421 -9.55 -1.04 -7.15
N ARG A 422 -10.83 -1.26 -7.43
CA ARG A 422 -11.65 -0.18 -8.00
C ARG A 422 -11.95 0.90 -6.97
N ASP A 423 -12.15 0.50 -5.72
CA ASP A 423 -12.33 1.42 -4.60
C ASP A 423 -12.46 0.63 -3.27
N LYS A 424 -12.35 1.38 -2.17
CA LYS A 424 -12.71 0.94 -0.81
C LYS A 424 -13.94 1.73 -0.39
N PHE A 425 -15.10 1.08 -0.35
CA PHE A 425 -16.36 1.78 -0.13
C PHE A 425 -16.98 1.41 1.20
N ASP A 426 -17.42 2.43 1.94
CA ASP A 426 -18.48 2.29 2.93
C ASP A 426 -19.81 2.53 2.23
N LEU A 427 -20.48 1.43 1.83
CA LEU A 427 -21.74 1.54 1.07
C LEU A 427 -22.86 2.10 1.94
N VAL A 428 -22.82 1.85 3.26
CA VAL A 428 -23.83 2.37 4.18
C VAL A 428 -23.72 3.88 4.29
N GLN A 429 -22.52 4.43 4.42
CA GLN A 429 -22.31 5.88 4.42
C GLN A 429 -22.81 6.54 3.12
N ARG A 430 -22.64 5.87 1.97
CA ARG A 430 -23.20 6.36 0.69
C ARG A 430 -24.73 6.35 0.68
N ILE A 431 -25.35 5.33 1.26
CA ILE A 431 -26.80 5.24 1.37
C ILE A 431 -27.33 6.38 2.26
N ILE A 432 -26.74 6.59 3.44
CA ILE A 432 -27.20 7.59 4.40
C ILE A 432 -26.89 9.01 3.94
N GLY A 433 -25.74 9.21 3.31
CA GLY A 433 -25.30 10.50 2.81
C GLY A 433 -26.12 11.05 1.65
N ASP A 434 -26.96 10.24 1.00
CA ASP A 434 -27.89 10.67 -0.04
C ASP A 434 -29.30 10.93 0.55
N PRO A 435 -29.73 12.20 0.65
CA PRO A 435 -31.06 12.55 1.18
C PRO A 435 -32.22 11.92 0.42
N ALA A 436 -32.02 11.52 -0.86
CA ALA A 436 -33.05 10.87 -1.65
C ALA A 436 -33.44 9.49 -1.10
N ASN A 437 -32.58 8.85 -0.30
CA ASN A 437 -32.85 7.57 0.32
C ASN A 437 -33.72 7.67 1.59
N GLY A 438 -34.01 8.89 2.06
CA GLY A 438 -34.96 9.13 3.16
C GLY A 438 -34.43 8.82 4.55
N TYR A 439 -33.12 8.60 4.72
CA TYR A 439 -32.50 8.47 6.02
C TYR A 439 -32.29 9.84 6.68
N ALA A 440 -32.77 9.99 7.90
CA ALA A 440 -32.57 11.19 8.73
C ALA A 440 -31.54 10.90 9.83
N VAL A 441 -30.40 10.32 9.46
CA VAL A 441 -29.35 9.91 10.40
C VAL A 441 -28.13 10.80 10.20
N ASP A 442 -27.55 11.24 11.31
CA ASP A 442 -26.25 11.93 11.32
C ASP A 442 -25.18 10.93 11.79
N PRO A 443 -24.37 10.35 10.87
CA PRO A 443 -23.37 9.35 11.25
C PRO A 443 -22.37 9.86 12.29
N ALA A 444 -22.11 11.17 12.33
CA ALA A 444 -21.20 11.77 13.32
C ALA A 444 -21.79 11.78 14.75
N LYS A 445 -23.11 11.58 14.88
CA LYS A 445 -23.81 11.51 16.17
C LYS A 445 -24.12 10.08 16.61
N ALA A 446 -23.95 9.09 15.74
CA ALA A 446 -24.20 7.69 16.06
C ALA A 446 -23.05 7.13 16.92
N PRO A 447 -23.26 6.80 18.21
CA PRO A 447 -22.19 6.32 19.09
C PRO A 447 -21.69 4.92 18.69
N ARG A 448 -22.51 4.13 17.99
CA ARG A 448 -22.17 2.86 17.36
C ARG A 448 -22.93 2.73 16.05
N PHE A 449 -22.27 3.09 14.97
CA PHE A 449 -22.84 2.97 13.63
C PHE A 449 -22.94 1.50 13.18
N ASP A 450 -21.95 0.68 13.58
CA ASP A 450 -21.82 -0.76 13.33
C ASP A 450 -22.41 -1.18 11.97
N PRO A 451 -21.90 -0.62 10.86
CA PRO A 451 -22.42 -0.92 9.55
C PRO A 451 -22.24 -2.40 9.26
N GLY A 452 -23.16 -2.95 8.50
CA GLY A 452 -23.03 -4.29 7.98
C GLY A 452 -23.48 -4.32 6.53
N GLU A 453 -22.63 -4.84 5.66
CA GLU A 453 -22.96 -5.07 4.25
C GLU A 453 -22.77 -6.53 3.88
N GLN A 454 -23.62 -7.07 3.02
CA GLN A 454 -23.48 -8.45 2.59
C GLN A 454 -23.85 -8.57 1.13
N LEU A 455 -23.04 -9.28 0.35
CA LEU A 455 -23.39 -9.57 -1.03
C LEU A 455 -24.60 -10.50 -1.04
N VAL A 456 -25.64 -10.12 -1.79
CA VAL A 456 -26.82 -10.98 -1.97
C VAL A 456 -26.79 -11.60 -3.35
N ASP A 457 -26.49 -10.82 -4.38
CA ASP A 457 -26.51 -11.31 -5.76
C ASP A 457 -25.76 -10.39 -6.73
N TRP A 458 -25.31 -10.95 -7.84
CA TRP A 458 -24.79 -10.19 -8.96
C TRP A 458 -25.80 -10.11 -10.09
N SER A 459 -25.85 -8.96 -10.76
CA SER A 459 -26.56 -8.86 -12.04
C SER A 459 -25.92 -9.80 -13.08
N PRO A 460 -26.70 -10.40 -14.00
CA PRO A 460 -26.17 -11.35 -14.99
C PRO A 460 -25.07 -10.79 -15.90
N ASN A 461 -24.97 -9.48 -16.04
CA ASN A 461 -23.96 -8.81 -16.85
C ASN A 461 -22.78 -8.26 -16.03
N SER A 462 -22.70 -8.59 -14.74
CA SER A 462 -21.63 -8.19 -13.80
C SER A 462 -21.46 -6.68 -13.60
N LYS A 463 -22.40 -5.85 -14.07
CA LYS A 463 -22.29 -4.38 -13.96
C LYS A 463 -22.91 -3.82 -12.69
N LYS A 464 -23.66 -4.66 -11.97
CA LYS A 464 -24.34 -4.30 -10.72
C LYS A 464 -24.29 -5.47 -9.75
N PHE A 465 -24.36 -5.18 -8.46
CA PHE A 465 -24.70 -6.19 -7.44
C PHE A 465 -25.77 -5.66 -6.49
N LEU A 466 -26.53 -6.60 -5.97
CA LEU A 466 -27.49 -6.42 -4.89
C LEU A 466 -26.76 -6.77 -3.61
N PHE A 467 -26.84 -5.90 -2.61
CA PHE A 467 -26.29 -6.15 -1.30
C PHE A 467 -27.33 -5.84 -0.24
N ARG A 468 -27.27 -6.54 0.88
CA ARG A 468 -27.99 -6.20 2.11
C ARG A 468 -27.15 -5.18 2.88
N TYR A 469 -27.80 -4.24 3.54
CA TYR A 469 -27.14 -3.37 4.50
C TYR A 469 -27.89 -3.33 5.83
N SER A 470 -27.15 -3.02 6.90
CA SER A 470 -27.67 -2.75 8.24
C SER A 470 -26.83 -1.68 8.94
N PHE A 471 -27.44 -0.88 9.81
CA PHE A 471 -26.75 0.06 10.70
C PHE A 471 -27.68 0.51 11.83
N ALA A 472 -27.15 1.21 12.83
CA ALA A 472 -27.96 1.85 13.87
C ALA A 472 -27.82 3.38 13.84
N ASP A 473 -28.91 4.09 14.13
CA ASP A 473 -28.88 5.56 14.29
C ASP A 473 -28.39 6.00 15.68
N GLU A 474 -28.41 7.31 15.94
CA GLU A 474 -28.02 7.89 17.24
C GLU A 474 -28.85 7.41 18.44
N ASN A 475 -30.02 6.81 18.21
CA ASN A 475 -30.90 6.26 19.24
C ASN A 475 -30.79 4.73 19.33
N PHE A 476 -29.79 4.12 18.67
CA PHE A 476 -29.64 2.68 18.51
C PHE A 476 -30.82 2.00 17.82
N MET A 477 -31.61 2.74 17.03
CA MET A 477 -32.65 2.12 16.21
C MET A 477 -31.99 1.44 15.01
N PRO A 478 -32.18 0.11 14.83
CA PRO A 478 -31.60 -0.60 13.71
C PRO A 478 -32.36 -0.27 12.43
N TYR A 479 -31.62 -0.05 11.35
CA TYR A 479 -32.11 0.02 9.99
C TYR A 479 -31.53 -1.14 9.21
N GLU A 480 -32.36 -1.76 8.39
CA GLU A 480 -31.95 -2.79 7.43
C GLU A 480 -32.57 -2.52 6.07
N GLY A 481 -31.92 -3.03 5.03
CA GLY A 481 -32.46 -2.94 3.68
C GLY A 481 -31.58 -3.59 2.64
N PHE A 482 -31.90 -3.31 1.38
CA PHE A 482 -31.12 -3.74 0.23
C PHE A 482 -30.72 -2.56 -0.64
N GLY A 483 -29.50 -2.58 -1.15
CA GLY A 483 -29.00 -1.61 -2.11
C GLY A 483 -28.65 -2.29 -3.43
N VAL A 484 -28.87 -1.60 -4.54
CA VAL A 484 -28.29 -1.97 -5.84
C VAL A 484 -27.15 -1.01 -6.12
N TYR A 485 -25.94 -1.53 -6.18
CA TYR A 485 -24.76 -0.75 -6.54
C TYR A 485 -24.46 -0.94 -8.03
N ASP A 486 -24.35 0.18 -8.76
CA ASP A 486 -23.98 0.22 -10.17
C ASP A 486 -22.47 0.45 -10.30
N LEU A 487 -21.75 -0.59 -10.72
CA LEU A 487 -20.30 -0.54 -10.89
C LEU A 487 -19.92 0.43 -12.01
N VAL A 488 -20.69 0.51 -13.09
CA VAL A 488 -20.33 1.35 -14.24
C VAL A 488 -20.36 2.82 -13.86
N ASN A 489 -21.40 3.22 -13.12
CA ASN A 489 -21.61 4.61 -12.73
C ASN A 489 -21.05 4.95 -11.33
N ASN A 490 -20.46 3.98 -10.62
CA ASN A 490 -19.93 4.13 -9.26
C ASN A 490 -20.94 4.77 -8.29
N LYS A 491 -22.18 4.27 -8.26
CA LYS A 491 -23.23 4.83 -7.41
C LYS A 491 -24.22 3.79 -6.90
N ILE A 492 -24.90 4.13 -5.81
CA ILE A 492 -26.11 3.43 -5.39
C ILE A 492 -27.23 3.83 -6.36
N GLU A 493 -27.81 2.86 -7.05
CA GLU A 493 -28.88 3.08 -8.03
C GLU A 493 -30.26 3.00 -7.38
N LYS A 494 -30.44 2.06 -6.44
CA LYS A 494 -31.71 1.83 -5.76
C LYS A 494 -31.45 1.41 -4.32
N VAL A 495 -32.37 1.80 -3.44
CA VAL A 495 -32.41 1.43 -2.03
C VAL A 495 -33.81 0.91 -1.70
N TYR A 496 -33.86 -0.23 -1.02
CA TYR A 496 -35.07 -0.89 -0.55
C TYR A 496 -35.00 -0.95 0.98
N MET A 497 -35.65 0.00 1.65
CA MET A 497 -35.69 0.03 3.10
C MET A 497 -36.68 -1.02 3.61
N LEU A 498 -36.28 -1.79 4.62
CA LEU A 498 -37.19 -2.69 5.34
C LEU A 498 -37.91 -1.94 6.47
N PRO A 499 -39.17 -2.28 6.77
CA PRO A 499 -39.84 -1.79 7.97
C PRO A 499 -39.04 -2.10 9.24
N ALA A 500 -39.07 -1.20 10.24
CA ALA A 500 -38.26 -1.32 11.48
C ALA A 500 -38.52 -2.60 12.31
N ASN A 501 -39.57 -3.36 12.00
CA ASN A 501 -39.97 -4.60 12.65
C ASN A 501 -39.79 -5.85 11.75
N GLU A 502 -39.24 -5.68 10.55
CA GLU A 502 -38.91 -6.76 9.63
C GLU A 502 -37.39 -6.89 9.56
N SER A 503 -36.87 -8.06 9.95
CA SER A 503 -35.50 -8.43 9.61
C SER A 503 -35.47 -8.86 8.15
N ALA A 504 -34.47 -8.45 7.38
CA ALA A 504 -34.19 -9.13 6.12
C ALA A 504 -33.97 -10.61 6.48
N GLY A 505 -34.75 -11.53 5.90
CA GLY A 505 -34.86 -12.93 6.34
C GLY A 505 -33.54 -13.71 6.30
N GLY A 506 -33.51 -14.84 5.59
CA GLY A 506 -32.26 -15.57 5.40
C GLY A 506 -31.20 -14.69 4.71
N ILE A 507 -29.93 -14.99 4.97
CA ILE A 507 -28.76 -14.30 4.40
C ILE A 507 -28.85 -14.16 2.86
N ASP A 508 -29.48 -15.12 2.17
CA ASP A 508 -29.51 -15.21 0.70
C ASP A 508 -30.81 -14.74 0.03
N SER A 509 -31.76 -14.17 0.78
CA SER A 509 -33.05 -13.78 0.20
C SER A 509 -32.98 -12.40 -0.47
N ARG A 510 -33.24 -12.37 -1.79
CA ARG A 510 -33.55 -11.14 -2.52
C ARG A 510 -34.84 -10.49 -1.97
N PRO A 511 -34.99 -9.15 -2.05
CA PRO A 511 -36.24 -8.51 -1.65
C PRO A 511 -37.41 -9.02 -2.50
N GLU A 512 -38.61 -9.05 -1.91
CA GLU A 512 -39.80 -9.58 -2.59
C GLU A 512 -40.06 -8.84 -3.92
N GLY A 513 -40.27 -9.60 -5.00
CA GLY A 513 -40.48 -9.07 -6.34
C GLY A 513 -39.22 -8.54 -7.04
N PHE A 514 -38.03 -8.67 -6.45
CA PHE A 514 -36.80 -8.22 -7.09
C PHE A 514 -36.44 -9.06 -8.32
N SER A 515 -36.09 -8.38 -9.40
CA SER A 515 -35.55 -8.97 -10.63
C SER A 515 -34.54 -8.01 -11.27
N TRP A 516 -33.50 -8.60 -11.87
CA TRP A 516 -32.55 -7.87 -12.73
C TRP A 516 -33.23 -7.59 -14.07
N ASN A 517 -33.98 -6.49 -14.15
CA ASN A 517 -34.58 -5.99 -15.39
C ASN A 517 -33.55 -5.38 -16.34
#